data_AF-A0A8J7LH57-F1
#
_entry.id   AF-A0A8J7LH57-F1
#
_cell.length_a   1.000
_cell.length_b   1.000
_cell.length_c   1.000
_cell.angle_alpha   90.00
_cell.angle_beta   90.00
_cell.angle_gamma   90.00
#
_symmetry.space_group_name_H-M   'P 1'
#
loop_
_entity.id
_entity.type
_entity.pdbx_description
1 polymer ?
#
loop_
_entity_poly.entity_id
_entity_poly.type
_entity_poly.pdbx_seq_one_letter_code
_entity_poly.pdbx_strand_id
1 'polypeptide(L)'
;YHPEHLTEELEKVYPQIMTKIRFELSAKPSKQENKAQGKSGFIPVAARWVIERSNSWMERCKILVKNFERTLTNATAKVNLCFIRLMIKRLAAPS
;
A
#
# COMPACT_ATOMS: atom_id res chain seq x y z
N TYR A 1 7.10 -6.14 10.46
CA TYR A 1 5.77 -6.52 9.95
C TYR A 1 5.58 -7.97 10.31
N HIS A 2 4.63 -8.28 11.18
CA HIS A 2 4.36 -9.64 11.66
C HIS A 2 2.97 -10.02 11.16
N PRO A 3 2.85 -10.60 9.95
CA PRO A 3 1.56 -10.93 9.36
C PRO A 3 0.77 -11.90 10.24
N GLU A 4 1.46 -12.80 10.93
CA GLU A 4 0.88 -13.75 11.88
C GLU A 4 0.15 -13.01 13.01
N HIS A 5 0.85 -12.09 13.69
CA HIS A 5 0.24 -11.27 14.74
C HIS A 5 -0.93 -10.43 14.21
N LEU A 6 -0.80 -9.83 13.02
CA LEU A 6 -1.90 -9.08 12.41
C LEU A 6 -3.09 -9.96 12.08
N THR A 7 -2.84 -11.20 11.63
CA THR A 7 -3.88 -12.18 11.32
C THR A 7 -4.65 -12.55 12.58
N GLU A 8 -3.94 -12.89 13.66
CA GLU A 8 -4.54 -13.22 14.96
C GLU A 8 -5.40 -12.08 15.50
N GLU A 9 -4.90 -10.84 15.48
CA GLU A 9 -5.66 -9.69 15.98
C GLU A 9 -6.89 -9.37 15.11
N LEU A 10 -6.79 -9.52 13.79
CA LEU A 10 -7.91 -9.29 12.89
C LEU A 10 -8.99 -10.37 13.02
N GLU A 11 -8.61 -11.63 13.21
CA GLU A 11 -9.55 -12.73 13.43
C GLU A 11 -10.36 -12.57 14.72
N LYS A 12 -9.77 -12.00 15.78
CA LYS A 12 -10.49 -11.66 17.02
C LYS A 12 -11.64 -10.67 16.78
N VAL A 13 -11.42 -9.70 15.89
CA VAL A 13 -12.43 -8.69 15.53
C VAL A 13 -13.44 -9.25 14.54
N TYR A 14 -12.98 -10.04 13.57
CA TYR A 14 -13.82 -10.59 12.52
C TYR A 14 -13.35 -12.00 12.10
N PRO A 15 -13.96 -13.07 12.63
CA PRO A 15 -13.44 -14.44 12.49
C PRO A 15 -13.26 -14.93 11.05
N GLN A 16 -14.05 -14.43 10.10
CA GLN A 16 -13.97 -14.80 8.69
C GLN A 16 -13.11 -13.84 7.84
N ILE A 17 -12.38 -12.89 8.44
CA ILE A 17 -11.61 -11.86 7.71
C ILE A 17 -10.58 -12.44 6.74
N MET A 18 -9.95 -13.57 7.09
CA MET A 18 -8.94 -14.21 6.26
C MET A 18 -9.52 -14.86 4.99
N THR A 19 -10.84 -15.10 4.94
CA THR A 19 -11.52 -15.50 3.70
C THR A 19 -11.74 -14.33 2.74
N LYS A 20 -11.65 -13.09 3.25
CA LYS A 20 -11.94 -11.85 2.51
C LYS A 20 -10.68 -11.11 2.09
N ILE A 21 -9.61 -11.21 2.87
CA ILE A 21 -8.35 -10.49 2.64
C ILE A 21 -7.22 -11.49 2.53
N ARG A 22 -6.32 -11.26 1.56
CA ARG A 22 -5.11 -12.05 1.36
C ARG A 22 -3.89 -11.23 1.76
N PHE A 23 -3.14 -11.71 2.76
CA PHE A 23 -1.85 -11.14 3.11
C PHE A 23 -0.75 -11.93 2.41
N GLU A 24 -0.15 -11.33 1.37
CA GLU A 24 1.07 -11.86 0.77
C GLU A 24 2.20 -10.89 1.07
N LEU A 25 3.19 -11.35 1.82
CA LEU A 25 4.46 -10.64 1.90
C LEU A 25 5.16 -10.81 0.55
N SER A 26 5.53 -9.68 -0.07
CA SER A 26 6.45 -9.71 -1.20
C SER A 26 7.70 -10.49 -0.81
N ALA A 27 8.14 -11.40 -1.68
CA ALA A 27 9.40 -12.12 -1.52
C ALA A 27 10.55 -11.10 -1.45
N LYS A 28 10.93 -10.73 -0.23
CA LYS A 28 12.05 -9.84 0.04
C LYS A 28 13.21 -10.73 0.47
N PRO A 29 14.25 -10.92 -0.36
CA PRO A 29 15.38 -11.74 0.02
C PRO A 29 16.01 -11.18 1.31
N SER A 30 16.33 -12.08 2.23
CA SER A 30 17.02 -11.77 3.47
C SER A 30 18.42 -11.22 3.19
N LYS A 31 19.04 -10.58 4.19
CA LYS A 31 20.42 -10.10 4.08
C LYS A 31 21.40 -11.23 3.73
N GLN A 32 21.15 -12.44 4.23
CA GLN A 32 22.00 -13.61 3.97
C GLN A 32 21.85 -14.11 2.52
N GLU A 33 20.62 -14.21 2.01
CA GLU A 33 20.37 -14.61 0.61
C GLU A 33 20.92 -13.59 -0.38
N ASN A 34 20.79 -12.29 -0.09
CA ASN A 34 21.38 -11.24 -0.92
C ASN A 34 22.90 -11.32 -0.95
N LYS A 35 23.54 -11.57 0.21
CA LYS A 35 24.98 -11.76 0.30
C LYS A 35 25.44 -13.00 -0.48
N ALA A 36 24.70 -14.10 -0.39
CA ALA A 36 24.97 -15.32 -1.18
C ALA A 36 24.83 -15.08 -2.69
N GLN A 37 23.92 -14.21 -3.12
CA GLN A 37 23.78 -13.76 -4.51
C GLN A 37 24.80 -12.68 -4.93
N GLY A 38 25.75 -12.31 -4.05
CA GLY A 38 26.73 -11.24 -4.31
C GLY A 38 26.13 -9.83 -4.39
N LYS A 39 24.86 -9.65 -4.00
CA LYS A 39 24.18 -8.35 -4.02
C LYS A 39 24.44 -7.62 -2.71
N SER A 40 25.00 -6.42 -2.80
CA SER A 40 25.22 -5.53 -1.67
C SER A 40 24.55 -4.17 -1.93
N GLY A 41 24.19 -3.46 -0.86
CA GLY A 41 23.52 -2.16 -0.95
C GLY A 41 22.02 -2.23 -1.21
N PHE A 42 21.47 -1.20 -1.87
CA PHE A 42 20.04 -1.07 -2.15
C PHE A 42 19.62 -1.99 -3.30
N ILE A 43 18.71 -2.92 -3.03
CA ILE A 43 18.19 -3.88 -4.01
C ILE A 43 16.75 -3.48 -4.33
N PRO A 44 16.46 -2.98 -5.55
CA PRO A 44 15.11 -2.60 -5.94
C PRO A 44 14.20 -3.83 -5.95
N VAL A 45 13.05 -3.72 -5.28
CA VAL A 45 11.99 -4.72 -5.39
C VAL A 45 11.15 -4.39 -6.62
N ALA A 46 10.93 -5.38 -7.49
CA ALA A 46 10.14 -5.21 -8.71
C ALA A 46 8.76 -4.60 -8.38
N ALA A 47 8.32 -3.64 -9.21
CA ALA A 47 7.08 -2.89 -9.06
C ALA A 47 6.88 -2.07 -7.76
N ARG A 48 7.86 -2.03 -6.84
CA ARG A 48 7.72 -1.26 -5.59
C ARG A 48 7.54 0.24 -5.82
N TRP A 49 8.11 0.78 -6.89
CA TRP A 49 7.94 2.17 -7.28
C TRP A 49 6.47 2.54 -7.51
N VAL A 50 5.61 1.59 -7.93
CA VAL A 50 4.18 1.85 -8.18
C VAL A 50 3.47 2.17 -6.87
N ILE A 51 3.76 1.40 -5.81
CA ILE A 51 3.20 1.61 -4.47
C ILE A 51 3.69 2.93 -3.89
N GLU A 52 5.00 3.16 -3.90
CA GLU A 52 5.59 4.37 -3.33
C GLU A 52 5.11 5.64 -4.05
N ARG A 53 5.01 5.58 -5.38
CA ARG A 53 4.46 6.66 -6.19
C ARG A 53 2.98 6.90 -5.92
N SER A 54 2.18 5.84 -5.81
CA SER A 54 0.76 5.94 -5.43
C SER A 54 0.59 6.58 -4.05
N ASN A 55 1.40 6.18 -3.08
CA ASN A 55 1.40 6.78 -1.74
C ASN A 55 1.77 8.27 -1.77
N SER A 56 2.81 8.65 -2.52
CA SER A 56 3.18 10.07 -2.67
C SER A 56 2.06 10.95 -3.26
N TRP A 57 1.18 10.37 -4.08
CA TRP A 57 0.02 11.11 -4.59
C TRP A 57 -1.06 11.26 -3.52
N MET A 58 -1.32 10.22 -2.73
CA MET A 58 -2.24 10.26 -1.61
C MET A 58 -1.79 11.21 -0.49
N GLU A 59 -0.48 11.32 -0.25
CA GLU A 59 0.12 12.25 0.72
C GLU A 59 -0.26 13.72 0.47
N ARG A 60 -0.57 14.08 -0.78
CA ARG A 60 -1.05 15.42 -1.14
C ARG A 60 -2.51 15.68 -0.76
N CYS A 61 -3.24 14.64 -0.37
CA CYS A 61 -4.62 14.71 0.08
C CYS A 61 -4.68 14.59 1.62
N LYS A 62 -4.65 15.72 2.33
CA LYS A 62 -4.66 15.79 3.80
C LYS A 62 -5.74 14.94 4.47
N ILE A 63 -6.91 14.81 3.84
CA ILE A 63 -8.02 13.98 4.33
C ILE A 63 -7.62 12.50 4.47
N LEU A 64 -6.78 11.98 3.58
CA LEU A 64 -6.32 10.59 3.58
C LEU A 64 -5.18 10.31 4.56
N VAL A 65 -4.41 11.33 4.95
CA VAL A 65 -3.17 11.14 5.72
C VAL A 65 -3.24 11.68 7.15
N LYS A 66 -4.02 12.73 7.40
CA LYS A 66 -4.06 13.40 8.72
C LYS A 66 -5.42 13.31 9.40
N ASN A 67 -6.49 13.43 8.64
CA ASN A 67 -7.83 13.52 9.24
C ASN A 67 -8.48 12.14 9.36
N PHE A 68 -8.19 11.23 8.42
CA PHE A 68 -8.81 9.91 8.29
C PHE A 68 -10.35 9.98 8.22
N GLU A 69 -10.97 8.94 7.68
CA GLU A 69 -12.43 8.88 7.58
C GLU A 69 -12.97 7.94 8.65
N ARG A 70 -14.14 8.27 9.22
CA ARG A 70 -14.76 7.47 10.28
C ARG A 70 -15.25 6.12 9.77
N THR A 71 -15.68 6.04 8.50
CA THR A 71 -16.22 4.82 7.90
C THR A 71 -15.37 4.39 6.72
N LEU A 72 -15.29 3.07 6.51
CA LEU A 72 -14.56 2.50 5.37
C LEU A 72 -15.13 2.97 4.04
N THR A 73 -16.46 3.07 3.92
CA THR A 73 -17.12 3.58 2.70
C THR A 73 -16.64 4.98 2.34
N ASN A 74 -16.56 5.88 3.33
CA ASN A 74 -16.06 7.23 3.10
C ASN A 74 -14.57 7.22 2.76
N ALA A 75 -13.76 6.43 3.47
CA ALA A 75 -12.33 6.28 3.18
C ALA A 75 -12.10 5.84 1.73
N THR A 76 -12.80 4.80 1.27
CA THR A 76 -12.73 4.31 -0.11
C THR A 76 -13.15 5.37 -1.11
N ALA A 77 -14.24 6.10 -0.85
CA ALA A 77 -14.68 7.18 -1.73
C ALA A 77 -13.62 8.30 -1.86
N LYS A 78 -12.94 8.67 -0.75
CA LYS A 78 -11.85 9.67 -0.78
C LYS A 78 -10.62 9.18 -1.55
N VAL A 79 -10.25 7.90 -1.41
CA VAL A 79 -9.16 7.30 -2.18
C VAL A 79 -9.49 7.35 -3.68
N ASN A 80 -10.69 6.90 -4.08
CA ASN A 80 -11.12 6.95 -5.48
C ASN A 80 -11.11 8.39 -6.02
N LEU A 81 -11.62 9.35 -5.26
CA LEU A 81 -11.63 10.76 -5.65
C LEU A 81 -10.21 11.32 -5.84
N CYS A 82 -9.25 10.92 -4.99
CA CYS A 82 -7.84 11.31 -5.14
C CYS A 82 -7.28 10.90 -6.51
N PHE A 83 -7.48 9.64 -6.91
CA PHE A 83 -6.97 9.12 -8.18
C PHE A 83 -7.76 9.65 -9.40
N ILE A 84 -9.08 9.82 -9.30
CA ILE A 84 -9.88 10.47 -10.34
C ILE A 84 -9.36 11.89 -10.61
N ARG A 85 -9.15 12.68 -9.55
CA ARG A 85 -8.58 14.04 -9.67
C ARG A 85 -7.20 14.02 -10.32
N LEU A 86 -6.35 13.03 -9.98
CA LEU A 86 -5.04 12.88 -10.61
C LEU A 86 -5.17 12.57 -12.11
N MET A 87 -6.07 11.68 -12.51
CA MET A 87 -6.29 11.32 -13.91
C MET A 87 -6.81 12.52 -14.71
N ILE A 88 -7.79 13.25 -14.19
CA ILE A 88 -8.32 14.47 -14.82
C ILE A 88 -7.20 15.49 -15.06
N LYS A 89 -6.33 15.72 -14.06
CA LYS A 89 -5.19 16.64 -14.21
C LYS A 89 -4.21 16.23 -15.31
N ARG A 90 -4.01 14.93 -15.51
CA ARG A 90 -3.13 14.42 -16.58
C ARG A 90 -3.76 14.56 -17.95
N LEU A 91 -5.06 14.31 -18.06
CA LEU A 91 -5.80 14.49 -19.31
C LEU A 91 -5.87 15.96 -19.74
N ALA A 92 -5.93 16.88 -18.77
CA ALA A 92 -5.94 18.32 -19.03
C ALA A 92 -4.54 18.93 -19.18
N ALA A 93 -3.46 18.17 -19.00
CA ALA A 93 -2.11 18.69 -19.17
C ALA A 93 -1.83 18.87 -20.68
N PRO A 94 -1.29 20.02 -21.11
CA PRO A 94 -0.90 20.19 -22.51
C PRO A 94 0.20 19.19 -22.88
N SER A 95 0.10 18.66 -24.10
CA SER A 95 1.07 17.73 -24.70
C SER A 95 2.45 18.36 -24.87
#